data_AF-A0AAX0YPV4-F1
#
_entry.id   AF-A0AAX0YPV4-F1
#
_cell.length_a   1.000
_cell.length_b   1.000
_cell.length_c   1.000
_cell.angle_alpha   90.00
_cell.angle_beta   90.00
_cell.angle_gamma   90.00
#
_symmetry.space_group_name_H-M   'P 1'
#
loop_
_entity.id
_entity.type
_entity.pdbx_description
1 polymer ?
#
loop_
_entity_poly.entity_id
_entity_poly.type
_entity_poly.pdbx_seq_one_letter_code
_entity_poly.pdbx_strand_id
1 'polypeptide(L)'
;MSEVKFFNNMVAIDGEADLSAFMHDMASPPIIPDTQMSNDIPVDIKSGLMALENDIPSEPFPIGLPAYQLMTLEWASGETLYAGFDTEYQHNAITGQNEIISYQVVGQTQRGQCSVIVYPKSGAKHHRWTFEALVGHVLEQMFEQELLDEVPKQVVVFGHFLRADLTTFSDFWKKQKTTLRGVSRTVTSAMQDYGVDVHALCKRKAGKDPHVVEAPSGEKYRTKVRFVDTLALSPNGSGLAVIGRLIGLPKLELPDGYAKDEMRRFKDEKPDLFYSYAMRDAEIALAYGLRMFKFATVELGLSKCPITLGAMGVAVFQKMLKETGVDKRDVFGEREITTQHWNAKLGRPHTKKELVPTDARELFEHLAIRCYMGGRNESFTCGPSDIGTFYDFDLVGAYLGGMVDIYPLDYDRAYMSIDVNAFCGHVCGFARVRFSFPDGTRFPCIAVHHDLYGLYFPMTGETYTTAPEIEAARNMGATIEILQGVVTPWQHDSELLFLSFVQLIREKRTSYPKKSYEESMWKEIGNSLYGKTAQGLRTKTAFELVSGLNKDIPRSAVTNPYFAAHTTGFIRAVIGELLASVPTNRQVISVTTDGFLTDAPMNELDLTGPLCARFNAHNELVTNYLN
;
A
#
# COMPACT_ATOMS: atom_id res chain seq x y z
N MET A 1 42.88 -24.31 -14.02
CA MET A 1 42.86 -22.86 -13.79
C MET A 1 41.56 -22.35 -14.37
N SER A 2 40.53 -22.32 -13.52
CA SER A 2 39.14 -22.06 -13.87
C SER A 2 38.84 -20.56 -13.75
N GLU A 3 38.28 -19.99 -14.81
CA GLU A 3 37.70 -18.64 -14.83
C GLU A 3 36.60 -18.52 -13.77
N VAL A 4 36.84 -17.67 -12.79
CA VAL A 4 35.87 -17.23 -11.80
C VAL A 4 35.06 -16.10 -12.45
N LYS A 5 33.82 -16.39 -12.86
CA LYS A 5 32.84 -15.39 -13.29
C LYS A 5 32.40 -14.59 -12.06
N PHE A 6 32.89 -13.37 -11.92
CA PHE A 6 32.34 -12.36 -10.99
C PHE A 6 31.81 -11.16 -11.79
N PHE A 7 30.80 -10.52 -11.22
CA PHE A 7 30.20 -9.20 -11.53
C PHE A 7 28.95 -9.15 -12.40
N ASN A 8 27.83 -8.78 -11.76
CA ASN A 8 26.47 -8.67 -12.32
C ASN A 8 25.73 -7.40 -11.81
N ASN A 9 26.45 -6.36 -11.37
CA ASN A 9 25.88 -5.35 -10.44
C ASN A 9 25.44 -4.03 -11.06
N MET A 10 25.54 -3.83 -12.38
CA MET A 10 24.82 -2.77 -13.08
C MET A 10 24.38 -3.32 -14.43
N VAL A 11 23.09 -3.18 -14.77
CA VAL A 11 22.54 -3.65 -16.03
C VAL A 11 22.36 -2.44 -16.94
N ALA A 12 23.12 -2.37 -18.04
CA ALA A 12 22.80 -1.44 -19.11
C ALA A 12 21.44 -1.83 -19.70
N ILE A 13 20.48 -0.91 -19.71
CA ILE A 13 19.17 -1.12 -20.34
C ILE A 13 19.32 -0.88 -21.83
N ASP A 14 19.50 -1.95 -22.62
CA ASP A 14 19.33 -1.87 -24.07
C ASP A 14 17.83 -1.88 -24.40
N GLY A 15 17.27 -0.70 -24.71
CA GLY A 15 15.91 -0.56 -25.21
C GLY A 15 15.69 0.81 -25.85
N GLU A 16 15.24 0.85 -27.10
CA GLU A 16 14.76 2.07 -27.74
C GLU A 16 13.60 2.66 -26.90
N ALA A 17 13.83 3.85 -26.34
CA ALA A 17 12.81 4.61 -25.64
C ALA A 17 11.79 5.15 -26.66
N ASP A 18 10.56 4.65 -26.62
CA ASP A 18 9.43 5.24 -27.35
C ASP A 18 9.07 6.59 -26.70
N LEU A 19 9.64 7.66 -27.25
CA LEU A 19 9.50 9.06 -26.82
C LEU A 19 8.07 9.61 -26.99
N SER A 20 7.15 8.88 -27.62
CA SER A 20 5.79 9.35 -27.86
C SER A 20 4.94 9.47 -26.57
N ALA A 21 5.29 8.75 -25.51
CA ALA A 21 4.54 8.77 -24.24
C ALA A 21 4.84 10.01 -23.36
N PHE A 22 5.97 10.68 -23.57
CA PHE A 22 6.43 11.77 -22.69
C PHE A 22 5.82 13.14 -23.02
N MET A 23 5.27 13.33 -24.23
CA MET A 23 4.79 14.65 -24.67
C MET A 23 3.35 14.97 -24.26
N HIS A 24 2.57 14.01 -23.76
CA HIS A 24 1.14 14.23 -23.49
C HIS A 24 0.79 14.71 -22.07
N ASP A 25 1.74 14.73 -21.12
CA ASP A 25 1.47 15.04 -19.70
C ASP A 25 1.98 16.42 -19.22
N MET A 26 2.42 17.29 -20.14
CA MET A 26 2.91 18.65 -19.85
C MET A 26 1.83 19.75 -20.01
N ALA A 27 0.55 19.43 -19.78
CA ALA A 27 -0.51 20.44 -19.72
C ALA A 27 -0.86 20.76 -18.26
N SER A 28 -0.32 21.87 -17.75
CA SER A 28 -0.61 22.41 -16.42
C SER A 28 -2.12 22.54 -16.14
N PRO A 29 -2.61 22.15 -14.96
CA PRO A 29 -3.98 22.46 -14.56
C PRO A 29 -4.13 23.98 -14.30
N PRO A 30 -5.28 24.60 -14.66
CA PRO A 30 -5.49 26.02 -14.46
C PRO A 30 -5.60 26.37 -12.97
N ILE A 31 -4.94 27.46 -12.60
CA ILE A 31 -4.97 28.11 -11.29
C ILE A 31 -6.40 28.62 -11.01
N ILE A 32 -7.04 28.11 -9.95
CA ILE A 32 -8.32 28.63 -9.44
C ILE A 32 -8.00 29.54 -8.24
N PRO A 33 -8.43 30.82 -8.21
CA PRO A 33 -8.11 31.73 -7.12
C PRO A 33 -8.85 31.36 -5.82
N ASP A 34 -8.14 31.47 -4.70
CA ASP A 34 -8.66 31.38 -3.33
C ASP A 34 -9.84 32.34 -3.11
N THR A 35 -11.01 31.79 -2.79
CA THR A 35 -12.11 32.56 -2.22
C THR A 35 -12.13 32.35 -0.71
N GLN A 36 -11.72 33.39 0.02
CA GLN A 36 -11.91 33.53 1.46
C GLN A 36 -13.40 33.40 1.80
N MET A 37 -13.79 32.39 2.59
CA MET A 37 -15.07 32.42 3.30
C MET A 37 -14.85 33.05 4.67
N SER A 38 -15.47 34.22 4.89
CA SER A 38 -15.41 34.94 6.16
C SER A 38 -16.24 34.24 7.24
N ASN A 39 -15.71 34.30 8.47
CA ASN A 39 -16.41 33.94 9.69
C ASN A 39 -17.24 35.15 10.14
N ASP A 40 -18.47 35.30 9.65
CA ASP A 40 -19.43 36.28 10.19
C ASP A 40 -20.74 35.58 10.55
N ILE A 41 -21.00 35.51 11.86
CA ILE A 41 -22.28 35.11 12.46
C ILE A 41 -23.10 36.40 12.66
N PRO A 42 -24.30 36.53 12.07
CA PRO A 42 -25.20 37.61 12.44
C PRO A 42 -25.88 37.32 13.80
N VAL A 43 -25.76 38.29 14.69
CA VAL A 43 -26.37 38.38 16.02
C VAL A 43 -27.77 39.00 15.93
N ASP A 44 -28.65 38.56 16.83
CA ASP A 44 -30.04 38.98 17.15
C ASP A 44 -31.16 38.38 16.27
N ILE A 45 -32.21 37.75 16.81
CA ILE A 45 -33.20 38.30 17.77
C ILE A 45 -33.67 37.26 18.82
N LYS A 46 -33.96 37.79 20.01
CA LYS A 46 -34.32 37.21 21.32
C LYS A 46 -35.62 36.36 21.43
N SER A 47 -35.56 35.49 22.45
CA SER A 47 -36.53 35.17 23.53
C SER A 47 -37.87 34.49 23.21
N GLY A 48 -38.01 33.26 23.73
CA GLY A 48 -39.28 32.55 23.92
C GLY A 48 -39.11 31.22 24.66
N LEU A 49 -38.55 31.26 25.87
CA LEU A 49 -38.51 30.11 26.79
C LEU A 49 -39.92 29.89 27.37
N MET A 50 -40.54 28.76 27.05
CA MET A 50 -41.65 28.18 27.81
C MET A 50 -41.23 26.77 28.21
N ALA A 51 -40.86 26.64 29.48
CA ALA A 51 -40.72 25.37 30.16
C ALA A 51 -42.12 24.76 30.33
N LEU A 52 -42.27 23.46 30.06
CA LEU A 52 -43.38 22.69 30.64
C LEU A 52 -42.86 21.36 31.20
N GLU A 53 -43.38 21.10 32.39
CA GLU A 53 -42.96 20.20 33.44
C GLU A 53 -43.04 18.71 33.09
N ASN A 54 -42.31 17.94 33.91
CA ASN A 54 -42.42 16.50 34.04
C ASN A 54 -43.86 16.09 34.38
N ASP A 55 -44.44 15.17 33.61
CA ASP A 55 -45.49 14.29 34.09
C ASP A 55 -45.31 12.89 33.51
N ILE A 56 -44.82 11.97 34.36
CA ILE A 56 -44.88 10.53 34.13
C ILE A 56 -46.09 10.02 34.93
N PRO A 57 -47.13 9.46 34.30
CA PRO A 57 -48.10 8.65 35.00
C PRO A 57 -47.55 7.23 35.17
N SER A 58 -47.42 6.82 36.42
CA SER A 58 -47.12 5.47 36.85
C SER A 58 -48.39 4.59 36.84
N GLU A 59 -48.25 3.40 36.24
CA GLU A 59 -49.00 2.15 36.51
C GLU A 59 -50.34 1.84 35.78
N PRO A 60 -50.71 0.55 35.64
CA PRO A 60 -50.79 -0.16 34.34
C PRO A 60 -52.22 -0.63 33.97
N PHE A 61 -52.39 -1.26 32.78
CA PHE A 61 -53.41 -2.27 32.35
C PHE A 61 -53.87 -2.06 30.87
N PRO A 62 -54.54 -3.03 30.19
CA PRO A 62 -53.96 -4.22 29.55
C PRO A 62 -54.49 -4.44 28.10
N ILE A 63 -54.17 -5.60 27.51
CA ILE A 63 -54.85 -6.25 26.36
C ILE A 63 -54.26 -5.95 24.96
N GLY A 64 -53.50 -6.94 24.47
CA GLY A 64 -53.71 -7.50 23.13
C GLY A 64 -53.22 -6.69 21.93
N LEU A 65 -51.91 -6.64 21.71
CA LEU A 65 -51.34 -6.49 20.37
C LEU A 65 -50.39 -7.67 20.12
N PRO A 66 -50.45 -8.32 18.94
CA PRO A 66 -49.75 -9.58 18.71
C PRO A 66 -48.26 -9.37 18.93
N ALA A 67 -47.66 -10.27 19.71
CA ALA A 67 -46.23 -10.34 19.91
C ALA A 67 -45.55 -10.26 18.54
N TYR A 68 -44.85 -9.16 18.28
CA TYR A 68 -43.93 -9.07 17.16
C TYR A 68 -42.88 -10.14 17.40
N GLN A 69 -43.06 -11.32 16.79
CA GLN A 69 -42.08 -12.39 16.80
C GLN A 69 -40.79 -11.76 16.31
N LEU A 70 -39.82 -11.63 17.21
CA LEU A 70 -38.45 -11.39 16.85
C LEU A 70 -38.01 -12.67 16.13
N MET A 71 -38.34 -12.81 14.84
CA MET A 71 -37.81 -13.88 14.00
C MET A 71 -36.29 -13.68 13.99
N THR A 72 -35.60 -14.45 14.82
CA THR A 72 -34.16 -14.58 14.74
C THR A 72 -33.88 -15.31 13.44
N LEU A 73 -33.75 -14.55 12.34
CA LEU A 73 -33.34 -15.07 11.03
C LEU A 73 -32.16 -16.03 11.21
N GLU A 74 -32.28 -17.22 10.64
CA GLU A 74 -31.26 -18.25 10.73
C GLU A 74 -29.99 -17.85 9.97
N TRP A 75 -28.84 -18.36 10.43
CA TRP A 75 -27.60 -18.19 9.71
C TRP A 75 -27.51 -19.23 8.60
N ALA A 76 -27.17 -18.77 7.40
CA ALA A 76 -26.88 -19.64 6.27
C ALA A 76 -25.72 -20.59 6.59
N SER A 77 -25.84 -21.84 6.14
CA SER A 77 -24.88 -22.94 6.38
C SER A 77 -24.13 -23.40 5.13
N GLY A 78 -24.59 -23.02 3.94
CA GLY A 78 -24.08 -23.49 2.66
C GLY A 78 -22.61 -23.13 2.39
N GLU A 79 -22.09 -23.63 1.28
CA GLU A 79 -20.71 -23.38 0.86
C GLU A 79 -20.40 -21.88 0.64
N THR A 80 -19.13 -21.52 0.47
CA THR A 80 -18.75 -20.12 0.21
C THR A 80 -18.90 -19.81 -1.28
N LEU A 81 -19.66 -18.77 -1.59
CA LEU A 81 -19.76 -18.21 -2.93
C LEU A 81 -18.66 -17.17 -3.14
N TYR A 82 -17.90 -17.31 -4.21
CA TYR A 82 -16.96 -16.29 -4.68
C TYR A 82 -17.58 -15.57 -5.88
N ALA A 83 -17.55 -14.25 -5.89
CA ALA A 83 -18.21 -13.45 -6.92
C ALA A 83 -17.26 -12.38 -7.44
N GLY A 84 -16.99 -12.33 -8.75
CA GLY A 84 -16.44 -11.16 -9.41
C GLY A 84 -17.55 -10.16 -9.69
N PHE A 85 -17.29 -8.87 -9.48
CA PHE A 85 -18.26 -7.80 -9.63
C PHE A 85 -17.64 -6.61 -10.34
N ASP A 86 -18.40 -6.07 -11.28
CA ASP A 86 -18.08 -4.84 -12.02
C ASP A 86 -19.36 -4.06 -12.32
N THR A 87 -19.22 -2.79 -12.70
CA THR A 87 -20.34 -1.94 -13.15
C THR A 87 -19.97 -1.08 -14.34
N GLU A 88 -20.87 -1.01 -15.31
CA GLU A 88 -20.76 -0.06 -16.42
C GLU A 88 -21.68 1.14 -16.20
N TYR A 89 -21.16 2.33 -16.42
CA TYR A 89 -21.88 3.59 -16.24
C TYR A 89 -21.47 4.65 -17.24
N GLN A 90 -22.34 5.64 -17.45
CA GLN A 90 -22.07 6.79 -18.30
C GLN A 90 -22.31 8.08 -17.52
N HIS A 91 -21.42 9.06 -17.67
CA HIS A 91 -21.58 10.35 -17.02
C HIS A 91 -22.65 11.18 -17.75
N ASN A 92 -23.66 11.64 -17.01
CA ASN A 92 -24.65 12.57 -17.52
C ASN A 92 -24.24 14.01 -17.16
N ALA A 93 -23.74 14.75 -18.15
CA ALA A 93 -23.27 16.12 -17.99
C ALA A 93 -24.35 17.12 -17.53
N ILE A 94 -25.63 16.84 -17.79
CA ILE A 94 -26.76 17.71 -17.41
C ILE A 94 -27.05 17.56 -15.92
N THR A 95 -27.08 16.32 -15.42
CA THR A 95 -27.39 16.04 -14.01
C THR A 95 -26.15 16.02 -13.11
N GLY A 96 -24.96 15.99 -13.70
CA GLY A 96 -23.67 15.82 -13.01
C GLY A 96 -23.51 14.46 -12.35
N GLN A 97 -24.29 13.45 -12.75
CA GLN A 97 -24.35 12.14 -12.09
C GLN A 97 -24.04 11.00 -13.07
N ASN A 98 -23.49 9.91 -12.54
CA ASN A 98 -23.30 8.68 -13.31
C ASN A 98 -24.61 7.90 -13.40
N GLU A 99 -25.02 7.61 -14.63
CA GLU A 99 -26.12 6.70 -14.94
C GLU A 99 -25.58 5.28 -15.05
N ILE A 100 -26.12 4.38 -14.22
CA ILE A 100 -25.68 2.98 -14.23
C ILE A 100 -26.37 2.26 -15.39
N ILE A 101 -25.57 1.64 -16.25
CA ILE A 101 -26.02 0.94 -17.46
C ILE A 101 -26.25 -0.53 -17.16
N SER A 102 -25.35 -1.16 -16.39
CA SER A 102 -25.45 -2.55 -15.99
C SER A 102 -24.61 -2.88 -14.75
N TYR A 103 -25.00 -3.97 -14.09
CA TYR A 103 -24.23 -4.65 -13.03
C TYR A 103 -23.85 -6.03 -13.54
N GLN A 104 -22.59 -6.41 -13.42
CA GLN A 104 -22.07 -7.70 -13.88
C GLN A 104 -21.57 -8.49 -12.68
N VAL A 105 -22.01 -9.74 -12.56
CA VAL A 105 -21.56 -10.66 -11.52
C VAL A 105 -21.19 -12.00 -12.13
N VAL A 106 -20.01 -12.51 -11.81
CA VAL A 106 -19.61 -13.89 -12.09
C VAL A 106 -19.46 -14.62 -10.76
N GLY A 107 -20.39 -15.52 -10.45
CA GLY A 107 -20.36 -16.37 -9.27
C GLY A 107 -19.60 -17.68 -9.53
N GLN A 108 -18.88 -18.18 -8.53
CA GLN A 108 -18.16 -19.44 -8.51
C GLN A 108 -18.40 -20.19 -7.19
N THR A 109 -18.81 -21.44 -7.32
CA THR A 109 -18.85 -22.44 -6.23
C THR A 109 -17.98 -23.64 -6.59
N GLN A 110 -17.97 -24.70 -5.77
CA GLN A 110 -17.32 -25.96 -6.14
C GLN A 110 -17.99 -26.66 -7.33
N ARG A 111 -19.27 -26.34 -7.60
CA ARG A 111 -20.08 -26.98 -8.65
C ARG A 111 -19.94 -26.35 -10.03
N GLY A 112 -19.54 -25.08 -10.09
CA GLY A 112 -19.38 -24.38 -11.36
C GLY A 112 -19.45 -22.88 -11.24
N GLN A 113 -19.61 -22.23 -12.39
CA GLN A 113 -19.73 -20.79 -12.52
C GLN A 113 -21.12 -20.39 -13.01
N CYS A 114 -21.58 -19.22 -12.56
CA CYS A 114 -22.81 -18.58 -13.03
C CYS A 114 -22.49 -17.12 -13.39
N SER A 115 -22.94 -16.68 -14.56
CA SER A 115 -22.73 -15.32 -15.04
C SER A 115 -24.07 -14.60 -15.11
N VAL A 116 -24.17 -13.44 -14.46
CA VAL A 116 -25.39 -12.66 -14.36
C VAL A 116 -25.07 -11.21 -14.73
N ILE A 117 -25.83 -10.66 -15.67
CA ILE A 117 -25.84 -9.23 -15.97
C ILE A 117 -27.23 -8.67 -15.71
N VAL A 118 -27.29 -7.53 -15.02
CA VAL A 118 -28.55 -6.88 -14.67
C VAL A 118 -28.58 -5.46 -15.22
N TYR A 119 -29.63 -5.14 -15.95
CA TYR A 119 -29.85 -3.81 -16.52
C TYR A 119 -30.89 -3.03 -15.70
N PRO A 120 -30.54 -1.86 -15.12
CA PRO A 120 -31.52 -0.99 -14.46
C PRO A 120 -32.63 -0.55 -15.41
N LYS A 121 -33.84 -0.34 -14.88
CA LYS A 121 -35.00 0.12 -15.67
C LYS A 121 -34.74 1.47 -16.37
N SER A 122 -33.97 2.36 -15.73
CA SER A 122 -33.45 3.58 -16.35
C SER A 122 -32.23 4.10 -15.58
N GLY A 123 -31.59 5.18 -16.05
CA GLY A 123 -30.48 5.85 -15.36
C GLY A 123 -30.87 6.56 -14.06
N ALA A 124 -32.17 6.60 -13.70
CA ALA A 124 -32.65 7.27 -12.50
C ALA A 124 -32.17 6.58 -11.22
N LYS A 125 -31.78 7.37 -10.20
CA LYS A 125 -31.24 6.85 -8.93
C LYS A 125 -32.14 5.84 -8.21
N HIS A 126 -33.46 5.98 -8.30
CA HIS A 126 -34.40 5.05 -7.65
C HIS A 126 -34.55 3.71 -8.38
N HIS A 127 -34.06 3.59 -9.61
CA HIS A 127 -33.99 2.34 -10.37
C HIS A 127 -32.67 1.58 -10.17
N ARG A 128 -31.71 2.16 -9.45
CA ARG A 128 -30.48 1.46 -9.06
C ARG A 128 -30.82 0.30 -8.12
N TRP A 129 -30.21 -0.85 -8.37
CA TRP A 129 -30.39 -2.03 -7.55
C TRP A 129 -29.78 -1.81 -6.15
N THR A 130 -30.29 -2.54 -5.17
CA THR A 130 -29.61 -2.69 -3.88
C THR A 130 -28.62 -3.84 -3.97
N PHE A 131 -27.58 -3.83 -3.14
CA PHE A 131 -26.63 -4.94 -3.13
C PHE A 131 -27.30 -6.27 -2.76
N GLU A 132 -28.21 -6.28 -1.77
CA GLU A 132 -28.90 -7.51 -1.38
C GLU A 132 -29.82 -8.05 -2.48
N ALA A 133 -30.47 -7.19 -3.26
CA ALA A 133 -31.28 -7.63 -4.40
C ALA A 133 -30.42 -8.25 -5.51
N LEU A 134 -29.25 -7.66 -5.79
CA LEU A 134 -28.33 -8.21 -6.80
C LEU A 134 -27.81 -9.59 -6.38
N VAL A 135 -27.37 -9.73 -5.12
CA VAL A 135 -26.93 -11.02 -4.58
C VAL A 135 -28.06 -12.04 -4.57
N GLY A 136 -29.28 -11.65 -4.15
CA GLY A 136 -30.45 -12.53 -4.17
C GLY A 136 -30.73 -13.08 -5.57
N HIS A 137 -30.68 -12.22 -6.59
CA HIS A 137 -30.88 -12.65 -7.97
C HIS A 137 -29.77 -13.59 -8.48
N VAL A 138 -28.51 -13.36 -8.09
CA VAL A 138 -27.42 -14.29 -8.41
C VAL A 138 -27.65 -15.65 -7.76
N LEU A 139 -28.07 -15.69 -6.49
CA LEU A 139 -28.38 -16.94 -5.82
C LEU A 139 -29.53 -17.68 -6.50
N GLU A 140 -30.60 -16.97 -6.86
CA GLU A 140 -31.73 -17.52 -7.62
C GLU A 140 -31.27 -18.23 -8.90
N GLN A 141 -30.49 -17.55 -9.73
CA GLN A 141 -29.92 -18.13 -10.96
C GLN A 141 -29.01 -19.34 -10.68
N MET A 142 -28.24 -19.31 -9.59
CA MET A 142 -27.38 -20.44 -9.21
C MET A 142 -28.17 -21.65 -8.71
N PHE A 143 -29.30 -21.45 -8.03
CA PHE A 143 -30.20 -22.54 -7.64
C PHE A 143 -30.91 -23.16 -8.84
N GLU A 144 -31.38 -22.34 -9.78
CA GLU A 144 -31.98 -22.81 -11.04
C GLU A 144 -31.01 -23.65 -11.88
N GLN A 145 -29.72 -23.35 -11.82
CA GLN A 145 -28.65 -24.08 -12.50
C GLN A 145 -28.06 -25.24 -11.66
N GLU A 146 -28.64 -25.55 -10.49
CA GLU A 146 -28.20 -26.60 -9.57
C GLU A 146 -26.75 -26.43 -9.05
N LEU A 147 -26.24 -25.18 -9.05
CA LEU A 147 -24.90 -24.81 -8.61
C LEU A 147 -24.79 -24.58 -7.09
N LEU A 148 -25.93 -24.57 -6.39
CA LEU A 148 -26.06 -24.44 -4.93
C LEU A 148 -27.15 -25.37 -4.41
N ASP A 149 -26.93 -26.01 -3.25
CA ASP A 149 -27.97 -26.73 -2.50
C ASP A 149 -28.58 -25.89 -1.38
N GLU A 150 -27.78 -25.00 -0.79
CA GLU A 150 -28.13 -24.21 0.38
C GLU A 150 -27.63 -22.78 0.18
N VAL A 151 -28.26 -21.83 0.88
CA VAL A 151 -27.81 -20.44 0.87
C VAL A 151 -26.39 -20.37 1.41
N PRO A 152 -25.46 -19.67 0.72
CA PRO A 152 -24.07 -19.57 1.16
C PRO A 152 -23.92 -18.96 2.55
N LYS A 153 -23.16 -19.61 3.44
CA LYS A 153 -22.80 -19.02 4.76
C LYS A 153 -21.98 -17.74 4.62
N GLN A 154 -21.31 -17.60 3.49
CA GLN A 154 -20.47 -16.46 3.15
C GLN A 154 -20.45 -16.21 1.65
N VAL A 155 -20.51 -14.93 1.28
CA VAL A 155 -20.24 -14.43 -0.08
C VAL A 155 -18.97 -13.58 -0.05
N VAL A 156 -18.01 -13.88 -0.91
CA VAL A 156 -16.78 -13.09 -1.09
C VAL A 156 -16.86 -12.39 -2.44
N VAL A 157 -16.93 -11.07 -2.43
CA VAL A 157 -17.05 -10.24 -3.63
C VAL A 157 -15.71 -9.61 -3.96
N PHE A 158 -15.16 -9.97 -5.12
CA PHE A 158 -14.00 -9.36 -5.73
C PHE A 158 -14.44 -8.28 -6.70
N GLY A 159 -13.90 -7.08 -6.57
CA GLY A 159 -13.96 -6.07 -7.62
C GLY A 159 -12.61 -5.39 -7.75
N HIS A 160 -12.42 -4.59 -8.79
CA HIS A 160 -11.17 -3.92 -9.05
C HIS A 160 -11.40 -2.41 -9.04
N PHE A 161 -10.97 -1.75 -7.96
CA PHE A 161 -11.39 -0.38 -7.63
C PHE A 161 -12.83 -0.29 -7.12
N LEU A 162 -13.19 -1.20 -6.21
CA LEU A 162 -14.53 -1.37 -5.64
C LEU A 162 -15.19 -0.08 -5.11
N ARG A 163 -14.41 0.94 -4.75
CA ARG A 163 -14.95 2.24 -4.32
C ARG A 163 -15.87 2.85 -5.39
N ALA A 164 -15.50 2.79 -6.67
CA ALA A 164 -16.34 3.31 -7.73
C ALA A 164 -17.63 2.48 -7.82
N ASP A 165 -17.50 1.16 -7.89
CA ASP A 165 -18.62 0.25 -8.12
C ASP A 165 -19.62 0.24 -6.96
N LEU A 166 -19.16 0.30 -5.71
CA LEU A 166 -20.06 0.23 -4.57
C LEU A 166 -20.89 1.50 -4.39
N THR A 167 -20.41 2.65 -4.88
CA THR A 167 -21.20 3.91 -4.85
C THR A 167 -22.36 3.91 -5.84
N THR A 168 -22.45 2.90 -6.70
CA THR A 168 -23.51 2.77 -7.70
C THR A 168 -24.81 2.24 -7.11
N PHE A 169 -24.78 1.47 -6.02
CA PHE A 169 -25.97 0.90 -5.38
C PHE A 169 -26.89 1.94 -4.72
N SER A 170 -28.22 1.70 -4.74
CA SER A 170 -29.22 2.63 -4.19
C SER A 170 -29.23 2.70 -2.66
N ASP A 171 -28.79 1.65 -1.97
CA ASP A 171 -28.77 1.55 -0.51
C ASP A 171 -27.43 1.98 0.12
N PHE A 172 -26.40 2.23 -0.71
CA PHE A 172 -25.07 2.64 -0.26
C PHE A 172 -25.11 3.83 0.73
N TRP A 173 -25.92 4.84 0.42
CA TRP A 173 -26.06 6.05 1.26
C TRP A 173 -27.07 5.88 2.41
N LYS A 174 -28.03 4.96 2.31
CA LYS A 174 -29.08 4.75 3.33
C LYS A 174 -28.62 3.85 4.48
N LYS A 175 -27.74 2.87 4.22
CA LYS A 175 -27.17 1.94 5.22
C LYS A 175 -25.74 2.32 5.62
N GLN A 176 -25.49 3.63 5.74
CA GLN A 176 -24.18 4.23 5.96
C GLN A 176 -23.43 3.72 7.23
N LYS A 177 -24.11 3.09 8.19
CA LYS A 177 -23.48 2.57 9.42
C LYS A 177 -23.16 1.08 9.41
N THR A 178 -23.88 0.27 8.64
CA THR A 178 -23.80 -1.20 8.63
C THR A 178 -23.02 -1.70 7.40
N THR A 179 -23.39 -1.23 6.20
CA THR A 179 -22.73 -1.60 4.94
C THR A 179 -21.30 -1.03 4.88
N LEU A 180 -21.10 0.25 5.24
CA LEU A 180 -19.77 0.87 5.32
C LEU A 180 -18.86 0.29 6.42
N ARG A 181 -19.39 -0.30 7.51
CA ARG A 181 -18.49 -0.89 8.52
C ARG A 181 -17.76 -2.15 8.06
N GLY A 182 -18.37 -2.94 7.17
CA GLY A 182 -17.75 -4.11 6.55
C GLY A 182 -17.03 -3.78 5.24
N VAL A 183 -17.70 -3.00 4.39
CA VAL A 183 -17.21 -2.54 3.07
C VAL A 183 -16.12 -1.49 3.23
N SER A 184 -16.37 -0.39 3.94
CA SER A 184 -15.39 0.68 4.08
C SER A 184 -14.19 0.24 4.90
N ARG A 185 -14.31 -0.69 5.85
CA ARG A 185 -13.09 -1.27 6.47
C ARG A 185 -12.22 -2.09 5.54
N THR A 186 -12.75 -2.63 4.43
CA THR A 186 -11.97 -3.44 3.48
C THR A 186 -11.54 -2.62 2.26
N VAL A 187 -12.38 -1.69 1.81
CA VAL A 187 -12.15 -0.75 0.70
C VAL A 187 -11.32 0.46 1.15
N THR A 188 -11.58 1.05 2.32
CA THR A 188 -10.69 2.08 2.91
C THR A 188 -9.34 1.49 3.25
N SER A 189 -9.25 0.24 3.70
CA SER A 189 -7.96 -0.39 3.97
C SER A 189 -7.18 -0.79 2.71
N ALA A 190 -7.89 -0.98 1.59
CA ALA A 190 -7.33 -1.26 0.27
C ALA A 190 -6.84 0.03 -0.42
N MET A 191 -7.57 1.14 -0.29
CA MET A 191 -7.17 2.44 -0.85
C MET A 191 -6.30 3.28 0.08
N GLN A 192 -6.15 2.90 1.36
CA GLN A 192 -5.12 3.43 2.23
C GLN A 192 -3.82 2.68 1.98
N ASP A 193 -3.07 3.12 0.97
CA ASP A 193 -1.79 2.52 0.58
C ASP A 193 -0.82 2.30 1.76
N TYR A 194 -0.97 3.01 2.88
CA TYR A 194 -0.09 2.84 4.03
C TYR A 194 -0.83 2.84 5.37
N GLY A 195 -2.04 2.29 5.50
CA GLY A 195 -2.88 2.65 6.66
C GLY A 195 -3.21 1.61 7.73
N VAL A 196 -2.59 0.42 7.82
CA VAL A 196 -3.19 -0.61 8.68
C VAL A 196 -2.29 -1.52 9.51
N ASP A 197 -2.62 -1.60 10.81
CA ASP A 197 -2.15 -2.60 11.77
C ASP A 197 -2.63 -3.99 11.35
N VAL A 198 -1.70 -4.75 10.78
CA VAL A 198 -1.87 -6.10 10.23
C VAL A 198 -2.37 -7.08 11.30
N HIS A 199 -1.99 -6.91 12.57
CA HIS A 199 -2.42 -7.80 13.66
C HIS A 199 -3.86 -7.50 14.11
N ALA A 200 -4.25 -6.22 14.16
CA ALA A 200 -5.64 -5.83 14.43
C ALA A 200 -6.58 -6.28 13.31
N LEU A 201 -6.16 -6.27 12.05
CA LEU A 201 -6.96 -6.78 10.92
C LEU A 201 -6.94 -8.29 10.80
N CYS A 202 -5.83 -8.94 11.18
CA CYS A 202 -5.76 -10.39 11.19
C CYS A 202 -6.69 -11.00 12.26
N LYS A 203 -6.82 -10.36 13.43
CA LYS A 203 -7.70 -10.80 14.53
C LYS A 203 -9.16 -10.35 14.41
N ARG A 204 -9.48 -9.36 13.56
CA ARG A 204 -10.85 -8.86 13.42
C ARG A 204 -11.68 -9.82 12.56
N LYS A 205 -12.64 -10.49 13.20
CA LYS A 205 -13.76 -11.19 12.53
C LYS A 205 -14.39 -10.24 11.50
N ALA A 206 -14.70 -10.76 10.31
CA ALA A 206 -15.49 -10.06 9.28
C ALA A 206 -16.68 -9.35 9.93
N GLY A 207 -17.06 -8.18 9.40
CA GLY A 207 -18.15 -7.35 9.92
C GLY A 207 -19.30 -8.23 10.43
N LYS A 208 -19.58 -8.16 11.73
CA LYS A 208 -20.60 -9.00 12.39
C LYS A 208 -22.03 -8.62 11.99
N ASP A 209 -22.20 -7.66 11.09
CA ASP A 209 -23.51 -7.21 10.65
C ASP A 209 -23.91 -8.10 9.46
N PRO A 210 -24.83 -9.07 9.66
CA PRO A 210 -25.23 -9.99 8.62
C PRO A 210 -25.95 -9.25 7.49
N HIS A 211 -25.69 -9.64 6.25
CA HIS A 211 -26.59 -9.32 5.16
C HIS A 211 -27.75 -10.32 5.18
N VAL A 212 -28.95 -9.82 4.96
CA VAL A 212 -30.14 -10.67 4.83
C VAL A 212 -30.33 -10.92 3.34
N VAL A 213 -30.24 -12.18 2.94
CA VAL A 213 -30.47 -12.60 1.57
C VAL A 213 -31.67 -13.55 1.57
N GLU A 214 -32.48 -13.45 0.53
CA GLU A 214 -33.67 -14.26 0.34
C GLU A 214 -33.31 -15.45 -0.57
N ALA A 215 -33.68 -16.65 -0.14
CA ALA A 215 -33.60 -17.87 -0.93
C ALA A 215 -34.70 -17.88 -2.00
N PRO A 216 -34.60 -18.71 -3.06
CA PRO A 216 -35.67 -18.86 -4.05
C PRO A 216 -37.01 -19.30 -3.45
N SER A 217 -36.99 -19.99 -2.31
CA SER A 217 -38.18 -20.37 -1.54
C SER A 217 -38.90 -19.19 -0.87
N GLY A 218 -38.32 -17.99 -0.90
CA GLY A 218 -38.80 -16.79 -0.19
C GLY A 218 -38.32 -16.72 1.27
N GLU A 219 -37.60 -17.73 1.75
CA GLU A 219 -37.02 -17.75 3.09
C GLU A 219 -35.82 -16.80 3.22
N LYS A 220 -35.70 -16.13 4.36
CA LYS A 220 -34.64 -15.14 4.59
C LYS A 220 -33.55 -15.69 5.50
N TYR A 221 -32.32 -15.58 5.04
CA TYR A 221 -31.14 -16.07 5.74
C TYR A 221 -30.14 -14.95 6.02
N ARG A 222 -29.41 -15.07 7.13
CA ARG A 222 -28.25 -14.23 7.45
C ARG A 222 -27.00 -14.83 6.82
N THR A 223 -26.36 -14.06 5.94
CA THR A 223 -25.06 -14.42 5.34
C THR A 223 -23.98 -13.38 5.67
N LYS A 224 -22.72 -13.81 5.64
CA LYS A 224 -21.56 -12.92 5.77
C LYS A 224 -21.11 -12.46 4.40
N VAL A 225 -20.95 -11.16 4.19
CA VAL A 225 -20.39 -10.64 2.94
C VAL A 225 -19.01 -10.07 3.22
N ARG A 226 -18.02 -10.49 2.43
CA ARG A 226 -16.66 -9.95 2.45
C ARG A 226 -16.36 -9.34 1.09
N PHE A 227 -16.14 -8.04 1.06
CA PHE A 227 -15.63 -7.36 -0.12
C PHE A 227 -14.10 -7.46 -0.15
N VAL A 228 -13.52 -7.60 -1.33
CA VAL A 228 -12.08 -7.66 -1.56
C VAL A 228 -11.77 -6.80 -2.76
N ASP A 229 -11.10 -5.67 -2.51
CA ASP A 229 -10.63 -4.82 -3.59
C ASP A 229 -9.32 -5.37 -4.12
N THR A 230 -9.35 -5.84 -5.36
CA THR A 230 -8.22 -6.48 -6.01
C THR A 230 -7.17 -5.48 -6.48
N LEU A 231 -7.47 -4.19 -6.54
CA LEU A 231 -6.50 -3.14 -6.89
C LEU A 231 -5.40 -3.04 -5.83
N ALA A 232 -5.74 -3.12 -4.54
CA ALA A 232 -4.75 -3.10 -3.47
C ALA A 232 -3.91 -4.38 -3.38
N LEU A 233 -4.32 -5.40 -4.13
CA LEU A 233 -3.65 -6.66 -4.30
C LEU A 233 -2.96 -6.74 -5.67
N SER A 234 -2.99 -5.70 -6.50
CA SER A 234 -2.29 -5.69 -7.78
C SER A 234 -0.87 -5.11 -7.66
N PRO A 235 0.11 -5.69 -8.38
CA PRO A 235 1.45 -5.11 -8.46
C PRO A 235 1.38 -3.65 -8.91
N ASN A 236 2.10 -2.75 -8.24
CA ASN A 236 2.07 -1.29 -8.47
C ASN A 236 0.65 -0.65 -8.51
N GLY A 237 -0.38 -1.25 -7.92
CA GLY A 237 -1.75 -0.76 -8.06
C GLY A 237 -2.22 -0.74 -9.53
N SER A 238 -1.73 -1.69 -10.33
CA SER A 238 -2.04 -1.77 -11.77
C SER A 238 -3.53 -1.98 -12.02
N GLY A 239 -4.04 -1.31 -13.05
CA GLY A 239 -5.43 -1.43 -13.50
C GLY A 239 -5.79 -2.79 -14.11
N LEU A 240 -7.08 -3.02 -14.28
CA LEU A 240 -7.65 -4.33 -14.64
C LEU A 240 -7.11 -4.90 -15.95
N ALA A 241 -6.81 -4.06 -16.95
CA ALA A 241 -6.25 -4.52 -18.23
C ALA A 241 -4.86 -5.16 -18.08
N VAL A 242 -4.00 -4.58 -17.23
CA VAL A 242 -2.67 -5.15 -16.93
C VAL A 242 -2.84 -6.47 -16.20
N ILE A 243 -3.77 -6.53 -15.26
CA ILE A 243 -4.05 -7.73 -14.47
C ILE A 243 -4.65 -8.84 -15.31
N GLY A 244 -5.57 -8.54 -16.21
CA GLY A 244 -6.12 -9.48 -17.19
C GLY A 244 -5.01 -10.12 -18.02
N ARG A 245 -4.09 -9.32 -18.58
CA ARG A 245 -2.92 -9.86 -19.30
C ARG A 245 -2.04 -10.73 -18.41
N LEU A 246 -1.78 -10.30 -17.17
CA LEU A 246 -0.93 -11.02 -16.21
C LEU A 246 -1.47 -12.42 -15.86
N ILE A 247 -2.79 -12.59 -15.83
CA ILE A 247 -3.42 -13.89 -15.56
C ILE A 247 -3.82 -14.66 -16.82
N GLY A 248 -3.51 -14.15 -18.02
CA GLY A 248 -3.85 -14.79 -19.29
C GLY A 248 -5.32 -14.62 -19.71
N LEU A 249 -6.04 -13.68 -19.11
CA LEU A 249 -7.42 -13.33 -19.43
C LEU A 249 -7.50 -11.84 -19.81
N PRO A 250 -7.02 -11.46 -21.01
CA PRO A 250 -6.94 -10.05 -21.40
C PRO A 250 -8.33 -9.39 -21.41
N LYS A 251 -8.37 -8.12 -21.03
CA LYS A 251 -9.56 -7.29 -21.17
C LYS A 251 -9.93 -7.14 -22.66
N LEU A 252 -11.22 -7.06 -22.96
CA LEU A 252 -11.70 -6.81 -24.31
C LEU A 252 -11.63 -5.31 -24.62
N GLU A 253 -11.19 -4.96 -25.82
CA GLU A 253 -11.17 -3.58 -26.30
C GLU A 253 -12.53 -3.18 -26.87
N LEU A 254 -12.84 -1.89 -26.81
CA LEU A 254 -14.02 -1.35 -27.46
C LEU A 254 -13.85 -1.41 -28.98
N PRO A 255 -14.93 -1.71 -29.74
CA PRO A 255 -14.87 -1.63 -31.20
C PRO A 255 -14.63 -0.19 -31.69
N ASP A 256 -14.05 -0.05 -32.88
CA ASP A 256 -13.81 1.25 -33.51
C ASP A 256 -15.12 2.08 -33.59
N GLY A 257 -15.02 3.35 -33.20
CA GLY A 257 -16.17 4.28 -33.22
C GLY A 257 -17.02 4.29 -31.95
N TYR A 258 -16.64 3.56 -30.90
CA TYR A 258 -17.21 3.66 -29.55
C TYR A 258 -16.17 4.14 -28.54
N ALA A 259 -16.58 5.07 -27.68
CA ALA A 259 -15.76 5.59 -26.60
C ALA A 259 -16.33 5.24 -25.21
N LYS A 260 -15.50 5.35 -24.17
CA LYS A 260 -15.88 5.01 -22.77
C LYS A 260 -17.01 5.87 -22.21
N ASP A 261 -17.19 7.07 -22.74
CA ASP A 261 -18.27 8.00 -22.39
C ASP A 261 -19.55 7.79 -23.21
N GLU A 262 -19.56 6.85 -24.15
CA GLU A 262 -20.71 6.49 -25.00
C GLU A 262 -21.26 5.07 -24.72
N MET A 263 -21.06 4.55 -23.49
CA MET A 263 -21.44 3.17 -23.14
C MET A 263 -22.91 2.81 -23.38
N ARG A 264 -23.84 3.78 -23.27
CA ARG A 264 -25.25 3.56 -23.58
C ARG A 264 -25.44 3.26 -25.07
N ARG A 265 -24.79 4.05 -25.93
CA ARG A 265 -24.83 3.85 -27.39
C ARG A 265 -24.21 2.50 -27.77
N PHE A 266 -23.09 2.14 -27.13
CA PHE A 266 -22.46 0.83 -27.35
C PHE A 266 -23.40 -0.33 -26.98
N LYS A 267 -24.05 -0.27 -25.82
CA LYS A 267 -25.04 -1.26 -25.40
C LYS A 267 -26.23 -1.36 -26.37
N ASP A 268 -26.79 -0.23 -26.77
CA ASP A 268 -28.00 -0.19 -27.60
C ASP A 268 -27.73 -0.64 -29.04
N GLU A 269 -26.58 -0.29 -29.61
CA GLU A 269 -26.20 -0.66 -30.99
C GLU A 269 -25.55 -2.05 -31.10
N LYS A 270 -24.84 -2.51 -30.06
CA LYS A 270 -24.04 -3.75 -30.07
C LYS A 270 -24.19 -4.56 -28.76
N PRO A 271 -25.41 -5.03 -28.42
CA PRO A 271 -25.70 -5.64 -27.12
C PRO A 271 -24.84 -6.88 -26.80
N ASP A 272 -24.55 -7.76 -27.77
CA ASP A 272 -23.75 -8.97 -27.54
C ASP A 272 -22.26 -8.66 -27.28
N LEU A 273 -21.73 -7.63 -27.96
CA LEU A 273 -20.37 -7.16 -27.74
C LEU A 273 -20.26 -6.44 -26.40
N PHE A 274 -21.26 -5.63 -26.04
CA PHE A 274 -21.35 -5.01 -24.73
C PHE A 274 -21.40 -6.05 -23.61
N TYR A 275 -22.24 -7.08 -23.76
CA TYR A 275 -22.33 -8.19 -22.81
C TYR A 275 -20.96 -8.82 -22.59
N SER A 276 -20.29 -9.20 -23.68
CA SER A 276 -18.99 -9.86 -23.63
C SER A 276 -17.92 -8.96 -23.00
N TYR A 277 -17.88 -7.68 -23.38
CA TYR A 277 -16.97 -6.67 -22.84
C TYR A 277 -17.15 -6.50 -21.33
N ALA A 278 -18.38 -6.28 -20.89
CA ALA A 278 -18.63 -5.96 -19.49
C ALA A 278 -18.52 -7.19 -18.58
N MET A 279 -18.94 -8.37 -19.06
CA MET A 279 -18.75 -9.60 -18.31
C MET A 279 -17.27 -9.95 -18.13
N ARG A 280 -16.42 -9.68 -19.14
CA ARG A 280 -14.98 -9.93 -19.04
C ARG A 280 -14.34 -9.24 -17.85
N ASP A 281 -14.75 -8.02 -17.51
CA ASP A 281 -14.17 -7.30 -16.37
C ASP A 281 -14.49 -7.99 -15.03
N ALA A 282 -15.74 -8.44 -14.85
CA ALA A 282 -16.14 -9.24 -13.69
C ALA A 282 -15.44 -10.61 -13.66
N GLU A 283 -15.24 -11.26 -14.81
CA GLU A 283 -14.47 -12.52 -14.94
C GLU A 283 -13.02 -12.33 -14.47
N ILE A 284 -12.35 -11.26 -14.92
CA ILE A 284 -10.97 -10.94 -14.51
C ILE A 284 -10.91 -10.70 -13.00
N ALA A 285 -11.84 -9.93 -12.44
CA ALA A 285 -11.88 -9.65 -11.01
C ALA A 285 -12.01 -10.94 -10.17
N LEU A 286 -12.91 -11.85 -10.57
CA LEU A 286 -13.07 -13.17 -9.92
C LEU A 286 -11.79 -14.01 -10.04
N ALA A 287 -11.30 -14.20 -11.26
CA ALA A 287 -10.16 -15.08 -11.55
C ALA A 287 -8.91 -14.59 -10.81
N TYR A 288 -8.67 -13.28 -10.81
CA TYR A 288 -7.55 -12.68 -10.09
C TYR A 288 -7.71 -12.82 -8.57
N GLY A 289 -8.89 -12.53 -8.03
CA GLY A 289 -9.16 -12.65 -6.59
C GLY A 289 -8.96 -14.07 -6.05
N LEU A 290 -9.44 -15.07 -6.79
CA LEU A 290 -9.22 -16.48 -6.48
C LEU A 290 -7.74 -16.87 -6.57
N ARG A 291 -7.06 -16.45 -7.65
CA ARG A 291 -5.61 -16.69 -7.80
C ARG A 291 -4.82 -16.09 -6.64
N MET A 292 -5.19 -14.89 -6.19
CA MET A 292 -4.57 -14.23 -5.04
C MET A 292 -4.78 -14.98 -3.73
N PHE A 293 -5.99 -15.49 -3.50
CA PHE A 293 -6.28 -16.28 -2.30
C PHE A 293 -5.47 -17.57 -2.28
N LYS A 294 -5.35 -18.24 -3.44
CA LYS A 294 -4.50 -19.42 -3.59
C LYS A 294 -3.03 -19.06 -3.37
N PHE A 295 -2.54 -17.99 -3.98
CA PHE A 295 -1.17 -17.52 -3.79
C PHE A 295 -0.87 -17.23 -2.31
N ALA A 296 -1.72 -16.48 -1.62
CA ALA A 296 -1.49 -16.15 -0.21
C ALA A 296 -1.53 -17.38 0.72
N THR A 297 -2.41 -18.35 0.46
CA THR A 297 -2.59 -19.50 1.37
C THR A 297 -1.69 -20.69 1.05
N VAL A 298 -1.43 -20.94 -0.23
CA VAL A 298 -0.65 -22.08 -0.71
C VAL A 298 0.80 -21.67 -0.93
N GLU A 299 1.06 -20.62 -1.71
CA GLU A 299 2.43 -20.21 -2.06
C GLU A 299 3.14 -19.54 -0.88
N LEU A 300 2.48 -18.58 -0.21
CA LEU A 300 3.06 -17.90 0.96
C LEU A 300 2.87 -18.69 2.27
N GLY A 301 1.98 -19.69 2.27
CA GLY A 301 1.63 -20.46 3.46
C GLY A 301 1.04 -19.59 4.59
N LEU A 302 0.30 -18.54 4.26
CA LEU A 302 -0.39 -17.70 5.24
C LEU A 302 -1.76 -18.32 5.59
N SER A 303 -2.21 -18.16 6.83
CA SER A 303 -3.51 -18.70 7.26
C SER A 303 -4.71 -18.05 6.54
N LYS A 304 -4.51 -16.85 5.97
CA LYS A 304 -5.52 -16.11 5.22
C LYS A 304 -4.86 -15.07 4.33
N CYS A 305 -5.53 -14.71 3.24
CA CYS A 305 -5.14 -13.61 2.38
C CYS A 305 -5.31 -12.25 3.10
N PRO A 306 -4.22 -11.49 3.31
CA PRO A 306 -4.27 -10.09 3.72
C PRO A 306 -5.01 -9.21 2.71
N ILE A 307 -5.29 -7.98 3.11
CA ILE A 307 -6.10 -7.03 2.34
C ILE A 307 -5.30 -6.22 1.30
N THR A 308 -3.98 -6.15 1.45
CA THR A 308 -3.08 -5.43 0.53
C THR A 308 -1.79 -6.21 0.34
N LEU A 309 -1.07 -5.94 -0.75
CA LEU A 309 0.23 -6.56 -1.00
C LEU A 309 1.28 -6.20 0.06
N GLY A 310 1.31 -4.94 0.51
CA GLY A 310 2.18 -4.54 1.62
C GLY A 310 1.86 -5.27 2.93
N ALA A 311 0.59 -5.59 3.19
CA ALA A 311 0.24 -6.41 4.35
C ALA A 311 0.66 -7.89 4.18
N MET A 312 0.76 -8.38 2.95
CA MET A 312 1.36 -9.70 2.67
C MET A 312 2.85 -9.72 2.98
N GLY A 313 3.62 -8.71 2.55
CA GLY A 313 5.04 -8.59 2.89
C GLY A 313 5.29 -8.64 4.39
N VAL A 314 4.50 -7.88 5.17
CA VAL A 314 4.57 -7.90 6.64
C VAL A 314 4.21 -9.27 7.21
N ALA A 315 3.17 -9.92 6.71
CA ALA A 315 2.74 -11.22 7.22
C ALA A 315 3.78 -12.33 6.93
N VAL A 316 4.40 -12.30 5.75
CA VAL A 316 5.49 -13.22 5.38
C VAL A 316 6.70 -12.98 6.28
N PHE A 317 7.11 -11.73 6.49
CA PHE A 317 8.23 -11.40 7.37
C PHE A 317 7.96 -11.81 8.83
N GLN A 318 6.78 -11.53 9.38
CA GLN A 318 6.42 -11.95 10.74
C GLN A 318 6.35 -13.47 10.90
N LYS A 319 5.87 -14.18 9.87
CA LYS A 319 5.90 -15.64 9.84
C LYS A 319 7.34 -16.14 9.90
N MET A 320 8.23 -15.57 9.10
CA MET A 320 9.64 -15.92 9.08
C MET A 320 10.32 -15.68 10.43
N LEU A 321 10.14 -14.51 11.06
CA LEU A 321 10.67 -14.24 12.40
C LEU A 321 10.23 -15.30 13.42
N LYS A 322 8.97 -15.72 13.34
CA LYS A 322 8.43 -16.76 14.22
C LYS A 322 9.06 -18.13 13.95
N GLU A 323 9.30 -18.48 12.69
CA GLU A 323 9.89 -19.75 12.28
C GLU A 323 11.39 -19.83 12.62
N THR A 324 12.11 -18.71 12.57
CA THR A 324 13.51 -18.62 12.97
C THR A 324 13.71 -18.41 14.47
N GLY A 325 12.63 -18.26 15.24
CA GLY A 325 12.68 -18.07 16.69
C GLY A 325 13.08 -16.65 17.14
N VAL A 326 13.14 -15.69 16.22
CA VAL A 326 13.45 -14.29 16.53
C VAL A 326 12.23 -13.61 17.16
N ASP A 327 12.35 -13.10 18.38
CA ASP A 327 11.27 -12.35 19.03
C ASP A 327 11.15 -10.96 18.39
N LYS A 328 10.07 -10.77 17.63
CA LYS A 328 9.73 -9.48 17.02
C LYS A 328 9.75 -8.33 18.05
N ARG A 329 9.33 -8.56 19.29
CA ARG A 329 9.27 -7.50 20.31
C ARG A 329 10.65 -7.01 20.68
N ASP A 330 11.61 -7.92 20.78
CA ASP A 330 12.99 -7.58 21.10
C ASP A 330 13.63 -6.78 19.96
N VAL A 331 13.63 -7.33 18.74
CA VAL A 331 14.31 -6.70 17.59
C VAL A 331 13.65 -5.39 17.13
N PHE A 332 12.35 -5.19 17.38
CA PHE A 332 11.67 -3.91 17.10
C PHE A 332 11.62 -2.98 18.32
N GLY A 333 12.19 -3.36 19.46
CA GLY A 333 12.16 -2.57 20.70
C GLY A 333 10.73 -2.24 21.13
N GLU A 334 9.85 -3.24 21.17
CA GLU A 334 8.44 -3.13 21.57
C GLU A 334 8.17 -3.84 22.91
N ARG A 335 7.23 -3.31 23.68
CA ARG A 335 6.69 -3.92 24.90
C ARG A 335 5.18 -4.07 24.82
N GLU A 336 4.66 -5.13 25.44
CA GLU A 336 3.22 -5.32 25.56
C GLU A 336 2.68 -4.50 26.74
N ILE A 337 1.74 -3.60 26.47
CA ILE A 337 0.95 -2.92 27.49
C ILE A 337 -0.49 -3.40 27.44
N THR A 338 -1.17 -3.26 28.56
CA THR A 338 -2.57 -3.61 28.71
C THR A 338 -3.37 -2.32 28.94
N THR A 339 -4.10 -1.87 27.93
CA THR A 339 -4.92 -0.66 28.00
C THR A 339 -6.39 -1.02 28.24
N GLN A 340 -7.06 -0.27 29.11
CA GLN A 340 -8.52 -0.37 29.29
C GLN A 340 -9.20 0.74 28.50
N HIS A 341 -10.15 0.38 27.64
CA HIS A 341 -10.99 1.34 26.94
C HIS A 341 -12.46 1.02 27.17
N TRP A 342 -13.30 2.05 27.21
CA TRP A 342 -14.75 1.85 27.32
C TRP A 342 -15.30 1.29 26.00
N ASN A 343 -15.89 0.10 26.04
CA ASN A 343 -16.54 -0.48 24.87
C ASN A 343 -18.03 -0.10 24.88
N ALA A 344 -18.37 0.97 24.14
CA ALA A 344 -19.75 1.46 24.04
C ALA A 344 -20.75 0.41 23.51
N LYS A 345 -20.30 -0.60 22.73
CA LYS A 345 -21.17 -1.70 22.27
C LYS A 345 -21.46 -2.74 23.35
N LEU A 346 -20.53 -2.95 24.29
CA LEU A 346 -20.68 -3.93 25.37
C LEU A 346 -21.12 -3.28 26.69
N GLY A 347 -21.17 -1.94 26.76
CA GLY A 347 -21.52 -1.20 27.97
C GLY A 347 -20.56 -1.41 29.14
N ARG A 348 -19.31 -1.83 28.87
CA ARG A 348 -18.32 -2.17 29.90
C ARG A 348 -16.89 -1.81 29.49
N PRO A 349 -15.97 -1.60 30.46
CA PRO A 349 -14.56 -1.52 30.17
C PRO A 349 -14.08 -2.80 29.49
N HIS A 350 -13.29 -2.66 28.44
CA HIS A 350 -12.70 -3.75 27.71
C HIS A 350 -11.19 -3.59 27.68
N THR A 351 -10.50 -4.64 28.08
CA THR A 351 -9.04 -4.68 28.10
C THR A 351 -8.51 -5.04 26.71
N LYS A 352 -7.51 -4.31 26.23
CA LYS A 352 -6.81 -4.58 24.97
C LYS A 352 -5.32 -4.67 25.26
N LYS A 353 -4.68 -5.71 24.74
CA LYS A 353 -3.22 -5.81 24.70
C LYS A 353 -2.72 -5.09 23.45
N GLU A 354 -1.75 -4.21 23.63
CA GLU A 354 -1.16 -3.40 22.57
C GLU A 354 0.36 -3.46 22.67
N LEU A 355 1.03 -3.52 21.51
CA LEU A 355 2.48 -3.40 21.44
C LEU A 355 2.81 -1.93 21.23
N VAL A 356 3.65 -1.38 22.09
CA VAL A 356 4.13 0.00 22.04
C VAL A 356 5.66 0.00 22.05
N PRO A 357 6.34 1.03 21.54
CA PRO A 357 7.78 1.19 21.71
C PRO A 357 8.21 1.07 23.19
N THR A 358 9.38 0.50 23.42
CA THR A 358 10.08 0.59 24.70
C THR A 358 10.53 2.03 24.94
N ASP A 359 10.72 2.40 26.19
CA ASP A 359 11.15 3.76 26.55
C ASP A 359 12.54 4.08 25.95
N ALA A 360 13.43 3.09 25.90
CA ALA A 360 14.75 3.20 25.27
C ALA A 360 14.66 3.46 23.76
N ARG A 361 13.78 2.75 23.04
CA ARG A 361 13.52 3.02 21.62
C ARG A 361 12.91 4.41 21.42
N GLU A 362 11.94 4.78 22.25
CA GLU A 362 11.19 6.04 22.13
C GLU A 362 12.08 7.27 22.34
N LEU A 363 13.06 7.19 23.24
CA LEU A 363 13.94 8.29 23.64
C LEU A 363 14.58 9.04 22.45
N PHE A 364 15.06 8.33 21.43
CA PHE A 364 15.69 8.91 20.25
C PHE A 364 14.87 8.76 18.97
N GLU A 365 13.64 8.26 19.06
CA GLU A 365 12.81 7.94 17.89
C GLU A 365 12.55 9.18 17.02
N HIS A 366 12.33 10.34 17.63
CA HIS A 366 12.12 11.59 16.91
C HIS A 366 13.33 11.99 16.06
N LEU A 367 14.55 11.77 16.55
CA LEU A 367 15.78 12.09 15.79
C LEU A 367 15.89 11.20 14.55
N ALA A 368 15.62 9.90 14.69
CA ALA A 368 15.57 8.97 13.55
C ALA A 368 14.48 9.38 12.53
N ILE A 369 13.30 9.77 12.99
CA ILE A 369 12.21 10.28 12.11
C ILE A 369 12.67 11.54 11.32
N ARG A 370 13.41 12.46 11.96
CA ARG A 370 13.93 13.66 11.28
C ARG A 370 14.99 13.34 10.24
N CYS A 371 15.76 12.26 10.43
CA CYS A 371 16.73 11.77 9.46
C CYS A 371 16.09 10.92 8.34
N TYR A 372 14.82 10.52 8.47
CA TYR A 372 14.11 9.78 7.44
C TYR A 372 13.72 10.68 6.26
N MET A 373 14.46 10.52 5.16
CA MET A 373 14.25 11.22 3.89
C MET A 373 14.07 10.21 2.75
N GLY A 374 13.47 10.64 1.65
CA GLY A 374 13.26 9.79 0.47
C GLY A 374 14.55 9.51 -0.32
N GLY A 375 14.40 8.99 -1.54
CA GLY A 375 15.52 8.80 -2.47
C GLY A 375 16.12 10.14 -2.95
N ARG A 376 17.37 10.07 -3.43
CA ARG A 376 18.07 11.20 -4.06
C ARG A 376 17.58 11.39 -5.49
N ASN A 377 16.98 12.52 -5.82
CA ASN A 377 16.51 12.82 -7.18
C ASN A 377 17.03 14.19 -7.60
N GLU A 378 17.90 14.24 -8.61
CA GLU A 378 18.49 15.49 -9.10
C GLU A 378 18.69 15.40 -10.63
N SER A 379 18.52 16.54 -11.29
CA SER A 379 18.91 16.74 -12.69
C SER A 379 20.07 17.72 -12.71
N PHE A 380 21.25 17.28 -13.17
CA PHE A 380 22.44 18.11 -13.23
C PHE A 380 22.54 18.88 -14.56
N THR A 381 21.87 18.37 -15.59
CA THR A 381 21.74 19.01 -16.90
C THR A 381 20.29 19.40 -17.16
N CYS A 382 20.07 20.47 -17.93
CA CYS A 382 18.75 20.89 -18.41
C CYS A 382 18.78 21.04 -19.93
N GLY A 383 17.79 20.47 -20.61
CA GLY A 383 17.72 20.47 -22.08
C GLY A 383 18.34 19.21 -22.71
N PRO A 384 18.51 19.18 -24.04
CA PRO A 384 19.11 18.05 -24.73
C PRO A 384 20.57 17.87 -24.29
N SER A 385 21.00 16.62 -24.11
CA SER A 385 22.42 16.30 -23.91
C SER A 385 23.20 16.45 -25.21
N ASP A 386 24.52 16.50 -25.11
CA ASP A 386 25.39 16.28 -26.26
C ASP A 386 25.12 14.89 -26.88
N ILE A 387 25.39 14.75 -28.17
CA ILE A 387 25.30 13.46 -28.85
C ILE A 387 26.47 12.60 -28.38
N GLY A 388 26.17 11.49 -27.71
CA GLY A 388 27.17 10.58 -27.18
C GLY A 388 26.56 9.30 -26.62
N THR A 389 27.42 8.43 -26.10
CA THR A 389 27.00 7.22 -25.39
C THR A 389 26.81 7.55 -23.92
N PHE A 390 25.60 7.30 -23.41
CA PHE A 390 25.27 7.41 -22.00
C PHE A 390 24.91 6.03 -21.46
N TYR A 391 25.30 5.79 -20.22
CA TYR A 391 25.05 4.58 -19.46
C TYR A 391 24.09 4.91 -18.32
N ASP A 392 23.00 4.17 -18.26
CA ASP A 392 22.04 4.21 -17.15
C ASP A 392 22.36 3.07 -16.19
N PHE A 393 22.72 3.43 -14.97
CA PHE A 393 23.27 2.52 -13.98
C PHE A 393 22.38 2.49 -12.75
N ASP A 394 21.94 1.30 -12.34
CA ASP A 394 20.95 1.10 -11.29
C ASP A 394 21.41 0.02 -10.29
N LEU A 395 21.22 0.27 -9.00
CA LEU A 395 21.54 -0.68 -7.93
C LEU A 395 20.50 -1.81 -7.90
N VAL A 396 20.96 -3.05 -8.12
CA VAL A 396 20.10 -4.23 -8.09
C VAL A 396 19.42 -4.40 -6.72
N GLY A 397 18.13 -4.11 -6.65
CA GLY A 397 17.32 -4.31 -5.44
C GLY A 397 17.69 -3.37 -4.30
N ALA A 398 18.00 -2.10 -4.60
CA ALA A 398 18.56 -1.12 -3.66
C ALA A 398 17.96 -1.15 -2.26
N TYR A 399 16.66 -0.87 -2.08
CA TYR A 399 16.07 -0.85 -0.73
C TYR A 399 16.10 -2.21 -0.03
N LEU A 400 15.99 -3.32 -0.75
CA LEU A 400 16.16 -4.66 -0.15
C LEU A 400 17.60 -4.87 0.30
N GLY A 401 18.59 -4.48 -0.52
CA GLY A 401 20.00 -4.50 -0.14
C GLY A 401 20.28 -3.58 1.06
N GLY A 402 19.62 -2.43 1.14
CA GLY A 402 19.73 -1.53 2.28
C GLY A 402 19.09 -2.07 3.56
N MET A 403 18.03 -2.87 3.45
CA MET A 403 17.47 -3.59 4.59
C MET A 403 18.39 -4.71 5.06
N VAL A 404 19.15 -5.36 4.17
CA VAL A 404 20.15 -6.37 4.58
C VAL A 404 21.20 -5.74 5.50
N ASP A 405 21.55 -4.47 5.33
CA ASP A 405 22.53 -3.75 6.18
C ASP A 405 22.12 -3.61 7.67
N ILE A 406 20.95 -4.11 8.07
CA ILE A 406 20.40 -3.95 9.42
C ILE A 406 20.59 -5.23 10.25
N TYR A 407 21.34 -5.09 11.33
CA TYR A 407 21.28 -6.00 12.47
C TYR A 407 20.20 -5.54 13.47
N PRO A 408 19.69 -6.44 14.34
CA PRO A 408 18.94 -6.04 15.52
C PRO A 408 19.65 -4.95 16.32
N LEU A 409 18.89 -4.01 16.89
CA LEU A 409 19.44 -2.87 17.64
C LEU A 409 19.41 -3.13 19.15
N ASP A 410 20.48 -2.72 19.84
CA ASP A 410 20.51 -2.63 21.29
C ASP A 410 20.07 -1.23 21.72
N TYR A 411 18.75 -1.05 21.83
CA TYR A 411 18.13 0.24 22.15
C TYR A 411 18.57 0.78 23.52
N ASP A 412 18.77 -0.11 24.52
CA ASP A 412 19.15 0.27 25.88
C ASP A 412 20.60 0.80 25.96
N ARG A 413 21.45 0.43 25.00
CA ARG A 413 22.84 0.91 24.89
C ARG A 413 23.03 2.07 23.92
N ALA A 414 21.95 2.69 23.45
CA ALA A 414 22.05 3.90 22.64
C ALA A 414 22.76 5.01 23.42
N TYR A 415 23.71 5.71 22.77
CA TYR A 415 24.49 6.77 23.39
C TYR A 415 24.61 7.99 22.48
N MET A 416 24.71 9.18 23.10
CA MET A 416 24.94 10.41 22.37
C MET A 416 26.42 10.62 22.08
N SER A 417 26.75 11.12 20.90
CA SER A 417 28.11 11.48 20.51
C SER A 417 28.11 12.72 19.63
N ILE A 418 29.16 13.53 19.78
CA ILE A 418 29.50 14.62 18.87
C ILE A 418 30.79 14.34 18.08
N ASP A 419 31.45 13.21 18.34
CA ASP A 419 32.61 12.76 17.56
C ASP A 419 32.12 12.14 16.24
N VAL A 420 32.54 12.73 15.13
CA VAL A 420 32.24 12.26 13.77
C VAL A 420 32.66 10.80 13.59
N ASN A 421 33.78 10.36 14.18
CA ASN A 421 34.25 8.98 14.01
C ASN A 421 33.30 7.94 14.62
N ALA A 422 32.46 8.32 15.60
CA ALA A 422 31.44 7.44 16.14
C ALA A 422 30.32 7.11 15.13
N PHE A 423 30.23 7.87 14.02
CA PHE A 423 29.25 7.70 12.95
C PHE A 423 29.85 7.06 11.68
N CYS A 424 31.11 6.59 11.72
CA CYS A 424 31.77 5.94 10.60
C CYS A 424 31.77 4.42 10.74
N GLY A 425 31.85 3.71 9.62
CA GLY A 425 31.77 2.24 9.57
C GLY A 425 30.34 1.71 9.64
N HIS A 426 30.19 0.43 10.00
CA HIS A 426 28.89 -0.20 10.10
C HIS A 426 28.25 0.12 11.46
N VAL A 427 27.57 1.27 11.55
CA VAL A 427 26.86 1.72 12.75
C VAL A 427 25.46 2.24 12.40
N CYS A 428 24.50 2.12 13.32
CA CYS A 428 23.21 2.79 13.20
C CYS A 428 23.28 4.13 13.95
N GLY A 429 23.38 5.23 13.23
CA GLY A 429 23.50 6.56 13.82
C GLY A 429 22.69 7.61 13.10
N PHE A 430 22.25 8.61 13.88
CA PHE A 430 21.43 9.72 13.42
C PHE A 430 21.93 11.00 14.05
N ALA A 431 22.09 12.06 13.27
CA ALA A 431 22.60 13.31 13.78
C ALA A 431 22.01 14.53 13.09
N ARG A 432 21.84 15.61 13.85
CA ARG A 432 21.79 16.96 13.32
C ARG A 432 23.22 17.45 13.17
N VAL A 433 23.58 17.86 11.96
CA VAL A 433 24.94 18.24 11.59
C VAL A 433 24.97 19.60 10.93
N ARG A 434 26.07 20.32 11.11
CA ARG A 434 26.49 21.42 10.23
C ARG A 434 27.63 20.92 9.35
N PHE A 435 27.59 21.23 8.07
CA PHE A 435 28.57 20.71 7.12
C PHE A 435 29.01 21.74 6.09
N SER A 436 30.23 21.53 5.56
CA SER A 436 30.77 22.26 4.42
C SER A 436 31.63 21.33 3.58
N PHE A 437 31.28 21.17 2.30
CA PHE A 437 32.09 20.46 1.31
C PHE A 437 33.22 21.37 0.79
N PRO A 438 34.36 20.81 0.34
CA PRO A 438 35.41 21.57 -0.32
C PRO A 438 34.94 22.22 -1.63
N ASP A 439 35.46 23.40 -1.94
CA ASP A 439 35.18 24.08 -3.21
C ASP A 439 35.45 23.15 -4.42
N GLY A 440 34.54 23.15 -5.38
CA GLY A 440 34.63 22.28 -6.57
C GLY A 440 34.07 20.87 -6.39
N THR A 441 33.51 20.53 -5.23
CA THR A 441 32.74 19.28 -5.07
C THR A 441 31.56 19.27 -6.04
N ARG A 442 31.55 18.32 -6.98
CA ARG A 442 30.55 18.26 -8.05
C ARG A 442 29.16 17.83 -7.57
N PHE A 443 29.12 16.83 -6.69
CA PHE A 443 27.89 16.16 -6.26
C PHE A 443 27.86 15.94 -4.75
N PRO A 444 27.65 16.99 -3.91
CA PRO A 444 27.51 16.83 -2.46
C PRO A 444 26.49 15.73 -2.10
N CYS A 445 26.72 15.01 -1.01
CA CYS A 445 25.91 13.85 -0.65
C CYS A 445 24.96 14.05 0.54
N ILE A 446 25.07 15.19 1.27
CA ILE A 446 24.19 15.48 2.40
C ILE A 446 22.91 16.16 1.92
N ALA A 447 21.78 15.52 2.20
CA ALA A 447 20.45 16.04 1.85
C ALA A 447 19.93 17.09 2.85
N VAL A 448 19.36 18.17 2.32
CA VAL A 448 18.63 19.21 3.07
C VAL A 448 17.21 19.26 2.53
N HIS A 449 16.22 19.11 3.42
CA HIS A 449 14.81 19.15 3.05
C HIS A 449 14.31 20.59 2.93
N HIS A 450 13.61 20.87 1.82
CA HIS A 450 12.86 22.10 1.60
C HIS A 450 11.39 21.77 1.38
N ASP A 451 10.50 22.54 2.01
CA ASP A 451 9.07 22.20 2.08
C ASP A 451 8.37 22.20 0.71
N LEU A 452 8.81 23.05 -0.22
CA LEU A 452 8.19 23.16 -1.55
C LEU A 452 8.83 22.29 -2.64
N TYR A 453 10.11 21.96 -2.50
CA TYR A 453 10.93 21.47 -3.61
C TYR A 453 11.61 20.13 -3.33
N GLY A 454 11.36 19.54 -2.15
CA GLY A 454 11.91 18.25 -1.80
C GLY A 454 13.34 18.33 -1.25
N LEU A 455 14.20 17.41 -1.67
CA LEU A 455 15.57 17.31 -1.16
C LEU A 455 16.55 18.07 -2.07
N TYR A 456 17.42 18.85 -1.44
CA TYR A 456 18.56 19.50 -2.08
C TYR A 456 19.88 18.98 -1.52
N PHE A 457 20.95 19.04 -2.30
CA PHE A 457 22.30 18.63 -1.88
C PHE A 457 23.28 19.79 -1.98
N PRO A 458 23.21 20.77 -1.05
CA PRO A 458 24.02 21.98 -1.12
C PRO A 458 25.47 21.75 -0.70
N MET A 459 26.34 22.71 -1.01
CA MET A 459 27.75 22.71 -0.58
C MET A 459 27.92 22.94 0.92
N THR A 460 27.03 23.70 1.55
CA THR A 460 27.07 24.00 2.98
C THR A 460 25.65 24.02 3.53
N GLY A 461 25.50 23.72 4.82
CA GLY A 461 24.20 23.80 5.46
C GLY A 461 24.14 23.16 6.83
N GLU A 462 22.92 23.04 7.32
CA GLU A 462 22.60 22.35 8.57
C GLU A 462 21.37 21.47 8.34
N THR A 463 21.45 20.19 8.74
CA THR A 463 20.39 19.22 8.45
C THR A 463 20.42 18.04 9.42
N TYR A 464 19.44 17.16 9.30
CA TYR A 464 19.39 15.85 9.96
C TYR A 464 19.82 14.78 8.96
N THR A 465 20.75 13.93 9.33
CA THR A 465 21.34 12.94 8.42
C THR A 465 21.74 11.66 9.15
N THR A 466 21.96 10.60 8.38
CA THR A 466 22.30 9.27 8.89
C THR A 466 23.80 9.03 8.92
N ALA A 467 24.25 8.07 9.73
CA ALA A 467 25.66 7.67 9.81
C ALA A 467 26.30 7.33 8.44
N PRO A 468 25.65 6.54 7.55
CA PRO A 468 26.20 6.30 6.21
C PRO A 468 26.45 7.57 5.40
N GLU A 469 25.56 8.56 5.48
CA GLU A 469 25.71 9.84 4.77
C GLU A 469 26.84 10.70 5.38
N ILE A 470 27.04 10.63 6.70
CA ILE A 470 28.17 11.29 7.39
C ILE A 470 29.49 10.67 6.92
N GLU A 471 29.57 9.34 6.83
CA GLU A 471 30.74 8.63 6.32
C GLU A 471 31.03 9.01 4.86
N ALA A 472 30.02 9.01 3.99
CA ALA A 472 30.17 9.45 2.59
C ALA A 472 30.71 10.88 2.51
N ALA A 473 30.11 11.82 3.25
CA ALA A 473 30.51 13.22 3.22
C ALA A 473 31.94 13.42 3.74
N ARG A 474 32.32 12.72 4.81
CA ARG A 474 33.69 12.74 5.34
C ARG A 474 34.69 12.21 4.32
N ASN A 475 34.36 11.12 3.62
CA ASN A 475 35.21 10.54 2.59
C ASN A 475 35.37 11.46 1.37
N MET A 476 34.36 12.31 1.09
CA MET A 476 34.44 13.39 0.11
C MET A 476 35.21 14.62 0.60
N GLY A 477 35.77 14.59 1.82
CA GLY A 477 36.54 15.69 2.40
C GLY A 477 35.70 16.79 3.05
N ALA A 478 34.40 16.58 3.29
CA ALA A 478 33.58 17.56 3.97
C ALA A 478 34.02 17.78 5.42
N THR A 479 33.99 19.04 5.87
CA THR A 479 34.05 19.38 7.28
C THR A 479 32.66 19.19 7.88
N ILE A 480 32.54 18.37 8.92
CA ILE A 480 31.27 18.01 9.56
C ILE A 480 31.37 18.30 11.06
N GLU A 481 30.41 19.06 11.57
CA GLU A 481 30.20 19.31 12.99
C GLU A 481 28.90 18.61 13.43
N ILE A 482 29.01 17.65 14.34
CA ILE A 482 27.84 16.98 14.93
C ILE A 482 27.27 17.89 16.04
N LEU A 483 26.07 18.44 15.83
CA LEU A 483 25.41 19.31 16.80
C LEU A 483 24.65 18.52 17.86
N GLN A 484 23.93 17.48 17.41
CA GLN A 484 23.29 16.48 18.26
C GLN A 484 23.33 15.16 17.51
N GLY A 485 23.93 14.12 18.09
CA GLY A 485 24.02 12.82 17.45
C GLY A 485 23.77 11.69 18.43
N VAL A 486 23.13 10.63 17.94
CA VAL A 486 22.93 9.37 18.66
C VAL A 486 23.45 8.21 17.82
N VAL A 487 24.11 7.27 18.47
CA VAL A 487 24.47 5.97 17.90
C VAL A 487 23.74 4.90 18.71
N THR A 488 23.01 4.03 18.01
CA THR A 488 22.39 2.85 18.58
C THR A 488 23.21 1.63 18.13
N PRO A 489 23.92 0.95 19.05
CA PRO A 489 24.71 -0.22 18.69
C PRO A 489 23.87 -1.33 18.07
N TRP A 490 24.47 -2.08 17.15
CA TRP A 490 23.95 -3.39 16.77
C TRP A 490 24.07 -4.35 17.95
N GLN A 491 23.13 -5.29 18.08
CA GLN A 491 23.22 -6.37 19.06
C GLN A 491 24.42 -7.26 18.72
N HIS A 492 25.19 -7.62 19.74
CA HIS A 492 26.35 -8.50 19.60
C HIS A 492 25.91 -9.93 19.22
N ASP A 493 26.73 -10.63 18.43
CA ASP A 493 26.49 -12.01 17.98
C ASP A 493 25.09 -12.23 17.35
N SER A 494 24.57 -11.21 16.65
CA SER A 494 23.28 -11.24 15.97
C SER A 494 23.41 -11.51 14.47
N GLU A 495 22.36 -12.07 13.87
CA GLU A 495 22.25 -12.22 12.42
C GLU A 495 21.59 -10.99 11.78
N LEU A 496 21.83 -10.78 10.48
CA LEU A 496 21.22 -9.71 9.69
C LEU A 496 19.69 -9.90 9.64
N LEU A 497 18.94 -8.95 10.22
CA LEU A 497 17.51 -9.10 10.54
C LEU A 497 16.64 -9.41 9.33
N PHE A 498 16.97 -8.83 8.17
CA PHE A 498 16.18 -8.96 6.95
C PHE A 498 16.79 -9.91 5.92
N LEU A 499 17.97 -10.49 6.17
CA LEU A 499 18.70 -11.30 5.17
C LEU A 499 17.88 -12.47 4.67
N SER A 500 17.34 -13.30 5.57
CA SER A 500 16.53 -14.47 5.19
C SER A 500 15.29 -14.09 4.38
N PHE A 501 14.69 -12.93 4.68
CA PHE A 501 13.55 -12.42 3.93
C PHE A 501 13.96 -12.06 2.50
N VAL A 502 15.05 -11.30 2.35
CA VAL A 502 15.56 -10.89 1.04
C VAL A 502 16.03 -12.10 0.21
N GLN A 503 16.66 -13.10 0.83
CA GLN A 503 17.02 -14.38 0.20
C GLN A 503 15.78 -15.11 -0.32
N LEU A 504 14.72 -15.23 0.49
CA LEU A 504 13.45 -15.83 0.07
C LEU A 504 12.84 -15.09 -1.13
N ILE A 505 12.77 -13.75 -1.10
CA ILE A 505 12.25 -12.96 -2.21
C ILE A 505 13.04 -13.25 -3.49
N ARG A 506 14.37 -13.28 -3.41
CA ARG A 506 15.22 -13.52 -4.57
C ARG A 506 15.07 -14.94 -5.10
N GLU A 507 15.14 -15.95 -4.24
CA GLU A 507 14.92 -17.36 -4.57
C GLU A 507 13.62 -17.52 -5.35
N LYS A 508 12.53 -16.98 -4.80
CA LYS A 508 11.20 -17.08 -5.41
C LYS A 508 11.13 -16.35 -6.74
N ARG A 509 11.63 -15.13 -6.85
CA ARG A 509 11.65 -14.39 -8.11
C ARG A 509 12.45 -15.11 -9.21
N THR A 510 13.57 -15.73 -8.86
CA THR A 510 14.40 -16.49 -9.81
C THR A 510 13.75 -17.82 -10.20
N SER A 511 12.93 -18.42 -9.33
CA SER A 511 12.22 -19.68 -9.62
C SER A 511 11.08 -19.54 -10.64
N TYR A 512 10.63 -18.32 -10.93
CA TYR A 512 9.53 -18.06 -11.86
C TYR A 512 10.01 -17.36 -13.15
N PRO A 513 9.30 -17.55 -14.28
CA PRO A 513 9.57 -16.79 -15.49
C PRO A 513 9.47 -15.28 -15.24
N LYS A 514 10.39 -14.50 -15.81
CA LYS A 514 10.35 -13.03 -15.74
C LYS A 514 8.99 -12.52 -16.25
N LYS A 515 8.43 -11.51 -15.58
CA LYS A 515 7.12 -10.92 -15.92
C LYS A 515 5.92 -11.86 -15.77
N SER A 516 6.11 -13.05 -15.17
CA SER A 516 4.98 -13.87 -14.73
C SER A 516 4.22 -13.21 -13.58
N TYR A 517 3.00 -13.68 -13.34
CA TYR A 517 2.23 -13.29 -12.16
C TYR A 517 3.04 -13.50 -10.89
N GLU A 518 3.55 -14.70 -10.66
CA GLU A 518 4.24 -15.07 -9.43
C GLU A 518 5.51 -14.22 -9.22
N GLU A 519 6.33 -14.01 -10.25
CA GLU A 519 7.53 -13.15 -10.15
C GLU A 519 7.16 -11.70 -9.81
N SER A 520 6.12 -11.16 -10.44
CA SER A 520 5.63 -9.79 -10.20
C SER A 520 5.10 -9.64 -8.77
N MET A 521 4.37 -10.64 -8.27
CA MET A 521 3.85 -10.67 -6.91
C MET A 521 4.98 -10.71 -5.87
N TRP A 522 5.98 -11.59 -6.05
CA TRP A 522 7.12 -11.68 -5.15
C TRP A 522 7.98 -10.41 -5.16
N LYS A 523 8.15 -9.76 -6.32
CA LYS A 523 8.80 -8.45 -6.44
C LYS A 523 8.11 -7.39 -5.58
N GLU A 524 6.78 -7.28 -5.70
CA GLU A 524 6.00 -6.29 -4.94
C GLU A 524 6.01 -6.59 -3.42
N ILE A 525 5.92 -7.86 -3.03
CA ILE A 525 6.02 -8.29 -1.63
C ILE A 525 7.36 -7.87 -1.01
N GLY A 526 8.46 -8.03 -1.75
CA GLY A 526 9.77 -7.55 -1.31
C GLY A 526 9.79 -6.05 -1.11
N ASN A 527 9.49 -5.28 -2.17
CA ASN A 527 9.58 -3.82 -2.16
C ASN A 527 8.65 -3.16 -1.12
N SER A 528 7.49 -3.76 -0.89
CA SER A 528 6.50 -3.21 0.03
C SER A 528 6.86 -3.35 1.51
N LEU A 529 7.73 -4.31 1.89
CA LEU A 529 8.13 -4.47 3.29
C LEU A 529 8.88 -3.23 3.81
N TYR A 530 9.83 -2.71 3.03
CA TYR A 530 10.53 -1.47 3.34
C TYR A 530 9.53 -0.33 3.61
N GLY A 531 8.58 -0.10 2.69
CA GLY A 531 7.57 0.94 2.84
C GLY A 531 6.74 0.81 4.13
N LYS A 532 6.54 -0.42 4.62
CA LYS A 532 5.86 -0.70 5.89
C LYS A 532 6.71 -0.36 7.11
N THR A 533 8.03 -0.39 7.03
CA THR A 533 8.91 0.10 8.11
C THR A 533 8.83 1.61 8.29
N ALA A 534 8.59 2.35 7.20
CA ALA A 534 8.48 3.81 7.19
C ALA A 534 7.04 4.36 7.36
N GLN A 535 6.06 3.46 7.43
CA GLN A 535 4.64 3.83 7.46
C GLN A 535 4.31 4.62 8.74
N GLY A 536 3.62 5.75 8.58
CA GLY A 536 3.13 6.57 9.70
C GLY A 536 4.21 7.39 10.42
N LEU A 537 5.39 7.57 9.81
CA LEU A 537 6.47 8.38 10.39
C LEU A 537 6.37 9.87 10.07
N ARG A 538 5.77 10.22 8.92
CA ARG A 538 5.43 11.60 8.56
C ARG A 538 3.93 11.80 8.73
N THR A 539 3.54 13.03 9.06
CA THR A 539 2.14 13.47 9.20
C THR A 539 1.46 13.53 7.83
N LYS A 540 1.20 12.36 7.25
CA LYS A 540 0.36 12.21 6.06
C LYS A 540 -1.02 11.77 6.53
N THR A 541 -2.05 12.40 5.94
CA THR A 541 -3.43 12.01 6.20
C THR A 541 -4.00 11.23 5.02
N ALA A 542 -4.91 10.32 5.31
CA ALA A 542 -5.70 9.61 4.32
C ALA A 542 -7.19 9.74 4.65
N PHE A 543 -8.03 9.84 3.63
CA PHE A 543 -9.47 9.96 3.80
C PHE A 543 -10.08 8.66 4.35
N GLU A 544 -10.70 8.70 5.52
CA GLU A 544 -11.39 7.54 6.13
C GLU A 544 -12.89 7.58 5.85
N LEU A 545 -13.42 6.58 5.13
CA LEU A 545 -14.85 6.52 4.74
C LEU A 545 -15.81 6.40 5.93
N VAL A 546 -15.36 5.86 7.07
CA VAL A 546 -16.23 5.68 8.26
C VAL A 546 -16.54 7.03 8.90
N SER A 547 -15.55 7.92 9.00
CA SER A 547 -15.73 9.25 9.58
C SER A 547 -16.02 10.31 8.53
N GLY A 548 -15.75 10.06 7.25
CA GLY A 548 -15.81 11.07 6.19
C GLY A 548 -14.76 12.17 6.35
N LEU A 549 -13.67 11.88 7.08
CA LEU A 549 -12.63 12.84 7.45
C LEU A 549 -11.26 12.30 7.08
N ASN A 550 -10.33 13.20 6.79
CA ASN A 550 -8.91 12.87 6.70
C ASN A 550 -8.38 12.52 8.09
N LYS A 551 -7.72 11.37 8.21
CA LYS A 551 -7.06 10.91 9.44
C LYS A 551 -5.60 10.62 9.17
N ASP A 552 -4.78 10.80 10.19
CA ASP A 552 -3.38 10.41 10.13
C ASP A 552 -3.22 8.94 9.77
N ILE A 553 -2.24 8.67 8.92
CA ILE A 553 -1.87 7.34 8.54
C ILE A 553 -1.23 6.65 9.76
N PRO A 554 -1.83 5.56 10.29
CA PRO A 554 -1.27 4.89 11.46
C PRO A 554 -0.02 4.10 11.11
N ARG A 555 0.82 3.86 12.12
CA ARG A 555 1.97 2.96 12.03
C ARG A 555 1.55 1.54 11.62
N SER A 556 2.39 0.86 10.86
CA SER A 556 2.23 -0.56 10.52
C SER A 556 2.71 -1.44 11.67
N ALA A 557 2.48 -2.75 11.56
CA ALA A 557 2.97 -3.72 12.53
C ALA A 557 4.50 -3.91 12.51
N VAL A 558 5.23 -3.28 11.58
CA VAL A 558 6.71 -3.30 11.50
C VAL A 558 7.29 -1.89 11.37
N THR A 559 6.52 -0.85 11.72
CA THR A 559 7.04 0.52 11.66
C THR A 559 8.20 0.71 12.64
N ASN A 560 9.35 1.11 12.11
CA ASN A 560 10.55 1.39 12.87
C ASN A 560 11.37 2.51 12.20
N PRO A 561 11.42 3.72 12.79
CA PRO A 561 12.17 4.86 12.23
C PRO A 561 13.65 4.61 12.03
N TYR A 562 14.28 3.84 12.93
CA TYR A 562 15.71 3.54 12.86
C TYR A 562 15.99 2.75 11.58
N PHE A 563 15.18 1.71 11.32
CA PHE A 563 15.31 0.88 10.12
C PHE A 563 15.01 1.66 8.84
N ALA A 564 13.92 2.44 8.82
CA ALA A 564 13.52 3.23 7.66
C ALA A 564 14.56 4.31 7.29
N ALA A 565 15.03 5.08 8.29
CA ALA A 565 16.03 6.12 8.10
C ALA A 565 17.37 5.51 7.68
N HIS A 566 17.84 4.46 8.36
CA HIS A 566 19.10 3.78 8.03
C HIS A 566 19.08 3.21 6.61
N THR A 567 18.02 2.49 6.23
CA THR A 567 17.88 1.89 4.89
C THR A 567 17.98 2.96 3.81
N THR A 568 17.20 4.04 3.93
CA THR A 568 17.20 5.12 2.91
C THR A 568 18.49 5.92 2.89
N GLY A 569 19.03 6.23 4.06
CA GLY A 569 20.31 6.93 4.21
C GLY A 569 21.48 6.14 3.64
N PHE A 570 21.52 4.83 3.87
CA PHE A 570 22.55 3.97 3.31
C PHE A 570 22.51 3.96 1.78
N ILE A 571 21.34 3.82 1.15
CA ILE A 571 21.22 3.86 -0.32
C ILE A 571 21.62 5.23 -0.89
N ARG A 572 21.19 6.33 -0.26
CA ARG A 572 21.65 7.68 -0.67
C ARG A 572 23.16 7.83 -0.55
N ALA A 573 23.76 7.26 0.49
CA ALA A 573 25.18 7.33 0.73
C ALA A 573 25.97 6.49 -0.29
N VAL A 574 25.51 5.29 -0.65
CA VAL A 574 26.08 4.45 -1.72
C VAL A 574 26.04 5.22 -3.05
N ILE A 575 24.90 5.80 -3.41
CA ILE A 575 24.78 6.62 -4.63
C ILE A 575 25.66 7.87 -4.57
N GLY A 576 25.77 8.51 -3.40
CA GLY A 576 26.67 9.63 -3.18
C GLY A 576 28.13 9.27 -3.42
N GLU A 577 28.57 8.10 -2.95
CA GLU A 577 29.91 7.57 -3.18
C GLU A 577 30.16 7.25 -4.66
N LEU A 578 29.17 6.63 -5.34
CA LEU A 578 29.25 6.37 -6.79
C LEU A 578 29.33 7.65 -7.61
N LEU A 579 28.50 8.65 -7.33
CA LEU A 579 28.53 9.95 -8.01
C LEU A 579 29.86 10.68 -7.78
N ALA A 580 30.40 10.62 -6.55
CA ALA A 580 31.70 11.21 -6.23
C ALA A 580 32.85 10.52 -6.98
N SER A 581 32.70 9.24 -7.34
CA SER A 581 33.68 8.49 -8.13
C SER A 581 33.74 8.88 -9.61
N VAL A 582 32.70 9.55 -10.15
CA VAL A 582 32.64 9.89 -11.58
C VAL A 582 33.76 10.87 -11.94
N PRO A 583 34.66 10.52 -12.90
CA PRO A 583 35.78 11.38 -13.27
C PRO A 583 35.36 12.78 -13.70
N THR A 584 36.21 13.78 -13.45
CA THR A 584 35.90 15.18 -13.75
C THR A 584 35.72 15.48 -15.23
N ASN A 585 36.30 14.66 -16.11
CA ASN A 585 36.13 14.73 -17.56
C ASN A 585 34.86 14.04 -18.08
N ARG A 586 34.05 13.44 -17.19
CA ARG A 586 32.78 12.78 -17.49
C ARG A 586 31.60 13.60 -16.99
N GLN A 587 30.46 13.47 -17.64
CA GLN A 587 29.20 14.12 -17.28
C GLN A 587 28.29 13.15 -16.53
N VAL A 588 27.57 13.68 -15.54
CA VAL A 588 26.39 13.01 -14.96
C VAL A 588 25.20 13.86 -15.36
N ILE A 589 24.19 13.23 -15.94
CA ILE A 589 22.98 13.92 -16.45
C ILE A 589 21.95 14.04 -15.33
N SER A 590 21.67 12.94 -14.65
CA SER A 590 20.66 12.87 -13.60
C SER A 590 20.91 11.70 -12.66
N VAL A 591 20.25 11.73 -11.50
CA VAL A 591 20.18 10.65 -10.52
C VAL A 591 18.73 10.49 -10.09
N THR A 592 18.26 9.24 -10.01
CA THR A 592 16.90 8.89 -9.57
C THR A 592 16.97 7.76 -8.56
N THR A 593 16.88 8.11 -7.27
CA THR A 593 16.90 7.23 -6.09
C THR A 593 18.14 6.35 -5.93
N ASP A 594 18.27 5.34 -6.77
CA ASP A 594 19.23 4.24 -6.72
C ASP A 594 19.91 3.99 -8.08
N GLY A 595 19.67 4.88 -9.05
CA GLY A 595 20.39 4.89 -10.32
C GLY A 595 20.78 6.27 -10.80
N PHE A 596 21.74 6.34 -11.72
CA PHE A 596 22.23 7.58 -12.31
C PHE A 596 22.66 7.39 -13.77
N LEU A 597 22.50 8.46 -14.54
CA LEU A 597 22.82 8.51 -15.96
C LEU A 597 24.13 9.28 -16.17
N THR A 598 25.11 8.67 -16.83
CA THR A 598 26.44 9.25 -17.06
C THR A 598 27.04 8.82 -18.40
N ASP A 599 27.99 9.58 -18.95
CA ASP A 599 28.81 9.15 -20.09
C ASP A 599 30.08 8.38 -19.65
N ALA A 600 30.28 8.19 -18.34
CA ALA A 600 31.37 7.39 -17.80
C ALA A 600 31.08 5.89 -17.99
N PRO A 601 31.95 5.14 -18.69
CA PRO A 601 31.82 3.70 -18.73
C PRO A 601 32.11 3.09 -17.34
N MET A 602 31.55 1.91 -17.07
CA MET A 602 31.65 1.22 -15.78
C MET A 602 33.09 1.10 -15.24
N ASN A 603 34.06 0.80 -16.11
CA ASN A 603 35.46 0.61 -15.73
C ASN A 603 36.16 1.89 -15.26
N GLU A 604 35.53 3.05 -15.43
CA GLU A 604 35.99 4.34 -14.90
C GLU A 604 35.34 4.71 -13.57
N LEU A 605 34.37 3.93 -13.08
CA LEU A 605 33.75 4.13 -11.77
C LEU A 605 34.55 3.40 -10.68
N ASP A 606 34.84 4.10 -9.58
CA ASP A 606 35.46 3.49 -8.41
C ASP A 606 34.39 2.91 -7.48
N LEU A 607 34.33 1.57 -7.46
CA LEU A 607 33.39 0.81 -6.63
C LEU A 607 34.02 0.29 -5.33
N THR A 608 35.26 0.70 -5.02
CA THR A 608 36.03 0.18 -3.87
C THR A 608 35.79 0.96 -2.58
N GLY A 609 35.02 2.04 -2.65
CA GLY A 609 34.60 2.82 -1.49
C GLY A 609 33.86 1.96 -0.44
N PRO A 610 33.96 2.32 0.85
CA PRO A 610 33.44 1.49 1.94
C PRO A 610 31.93 1.21 1.84
N LEU A 611 31.13 2.14 1.32
CA LEU A 611 29.68 1.97 1.21
C LEU A 611 29.32 1.05 0.04
N CYS A 612 29.98 1.23 -1.11
CA CYS A 612 29.84 0.37 -2.28
C CYS A 612 30.32 -1.06 -1.97
N ALA A 613 31.47 -1.20 -1.30
CA ALA A 613 32.00 -2.49 -0.86
C ALA A 613 31.02 -3.20 0.10
N ARG A 614 30.43 -2.47 1.06
CA ARG A 614 29.43 -3.01 1.98
C ARG A 614 28.16 -3.44 1.27
N PHE A 615 27.63 -2.62 0.35
CA PHE A 615 26.46 -2.95 -0.46
C PHE A 615 26.71 -4.19 -1.34
N ASN A 616 27.90 -4.30 -1.94
CA ASN A 616 28.31 -5.46 -2.71
C ASN A 616 28.39 -6.74 -1.86
N ALA A 617 28.99 -6.67 -0.66
CA ALA A 617 29.05 -7.79 0.25
C ALA A 617 27.65 -8.31 0.63
N HIS A 618 26.69 -7.41 0.88
CA HIS A 618 25.30 -7.78 1.13
C HIS A 618 24.65 -8.47 -0.07
N ASN A 619 24.88 -7.97 -1.27
CA ASN A 619 24.40 -8.62 -2.49
C ASN A 619 25.00 -10.01 -2.70
N GLU A 620 26.27 -10.22 -2.35
CA GLU A 620 26.91 -11.54 -2.38
C GLU A 620 26.25 -12.49 -1.37
N LEU A 621 25.98 -12.06 -0.14
CA LEU A 621 25.24 -12.86 0.85
C LEU A 621 23.85 -13.29 0.36
N VAL A 622 23.18 -12.40 -0.37
CA VAL A 622 21.87 -12.69 -0.96
C VAL A 622 22.00 -13.62 -2.18
N THR A 623 23.08 -13.52 -2.97
CA THR A 623 23.29 -14.32 -4.19
C THR A 623 23.78 -15.73 -3.89
N ASN A 624 24.77 -15.85 -3.00
CA ASN A 624 25.46 -17.11 -2.70
C ASN A 624 24.58 -18.12 -1.95
N TYR A 625 23.42 -17.71 -1.45
CA TYR A 625 22.43 -18.63 -0.86
C TYR A 625 21.85 -19.63 -1.89
N LEU A 626 21.86 -19.29 -3.18
CA LEU A 626 21.28 -20.12 -4.25
C LEU A 626 22.28 -21.05 -4.93
N ASN A 627 23.57 -20.92 -4.61
CA ASN A 627 24.67 -21.74 -5.12
C ASN A 627 25.16 -22.69 -4.02
#